data_AF-A0A7S1ZW88-F1
#
_entry.id   AF-A0A7S1ZW88-F1
#
_cell.length_a   1.000
_cell.length_b   1.000
_cell.length_c   1.000
_cell.angle_alpha   90.00
_cell.angle_beta   90.00
_cell.angle_gamma   90.00
#
_symmetry.space_group_name_H-M   'P 1'
#
loop_
_entity.id
_entity.type
_entity.pdbx_description
1 polymer ?
#
loop_
_entity_poly.entity_id
_entity_poly.type
_entity_poly.pdbx_seq_one_letter_code
_entity_poly.pdbx_strand_id
1 'polypeptide(L)'
;AEKKCKKKKKRLSELSSPRKIKKAAPRTEMAQQSSADETDDCMGPPSVVNLQSKKKKEVIVSPPEDSKKSKSRVAPREFVKTVISEATRRPQSAALQDKSIEKLRTSFEAEEDKRGWVGAIVEAGGVEMILEAMKNHRNKAAVQFEGCKMLANIAWAGDDSKIASNGGIDAVLRSMKHTKSGKIAEAGMEALVNLSTKPALRAQIIEQGGLEVVSSGLSSKQRNAKLQAEGCNFFLNLVSRGDV
;
A
#
# COMPACT_ATOMS: atom_id res chain seq x y z
N ALA A 1 13.17 57.38 -6.96
CA ALA A 1 13.13 55.97 -6.53
C ALA A 1 14.46 55.20 -6.71
N GLU A 2 15.62 55.87 -6.83
CA GLU A 2 16.79 55.24 -7.50
C GLU A 2 17.83 54.58 -6.59
N LYS A 3 17.88 54.93 -5.29
CA LYS A 3 18.89 54.38 -4.36
C LYS A 3 18.71 52.88 -4.03
N LYS A 4 17.56 52.27 -4.32
CA LYS A 4 17.34 50.81 -4.14
C LYS A 4 17.84 49.95 -5.32
N CYS A 5 18.06 50.51 -6.51
CA CYS A 5 18.46 49.71 -7.68
C CYS A 5 19.95 49.30 -7.64
N LYS A 6 20.85 50.19 -7.20
CA LYS A 6 22.31 49.90 -7.13
C LYS A 6 22.66 48.78 -6.14
N LYS A 7 21.86 48.55 -5.09
CA LYS A 7 22.13 47.49 -4.07
C LYS A 7 21.79 46.08 -4.57
N LYS A 8 20.97 45.92 -5.62
CA LYS A 8 20.65 44.61 -6.23
C LYS A 8 21.72 44.14 -7.22
N LYS A 9 22.32 45.04 -8.02
CA LYS A 9 23.39 44.67 -8.98
C LYS A 9 24.67 44.17 -8.30
N LYS A 10 25.05 44.69 -7.11
CA LYS A 10 26.27 44.24 -6.40
C LYS A 10 26.18 42.81 -5.81
N ARG A 11 24.98 42.23 -5.69
CA ARG A 11 24.79 40.83 -5.23
C ARG A 11 24.74 39.79 -6.36
N LEU A 12 24.75 40.21 -7.62
CA LEU A 12 24.69 39.30 -8.79
C LEU A 12 26.08 39.00 -9.39
N SER A 13 27.12 39.71 -8.98
CA SER A 13 28.52 39.47 -9.40
C SER A 13 29.26 38.41 -8.57
N GLU A 14 28.72 37.97 -7.43
CA GLU A 14 29.37 37.04 -6.49
C GLU A 14 28.94 35.57 -6.66
N LEU A 15 28.10 35.26 -7.66
CA LEU A 15 27.62 33.90 -7.95
C LEU A 15 28.31 33.23 -9.15
N SER A 16 29.26 33.92 -9.80
CA SER A 16 30.10 33.35 -10.85
C SER A 16 31.45 32.89 -10.31
N SER A 17 31.48 31.67 -9.74
CA SER A 17 32.72 30.92 -9.53
C SER A 17 32.41 29.42 -9.36
N PRO A 18 33.04 28.52 -10.14
CA PRO A 18 32.72 27.10 -10.11
C PRO A 18 33.22 26.46 -8.81
N ARG A 19 32.32 25.85 -8.04
CA ARG A 19 32.71 25.03 -6.88
C ARG A 19 33.40 23.76 -7.38
N LYS A 20 34.70 23.65 -7.09
CA LYS A 20 35.52 22.46 -7.39
C LYS A 20 34.89 21.20 -6.78
N ILE A 21 34.48 20.25 -7.62
CA ILE A 21 34.06 18.92 -7.20
C ILE A 21 35.31 18.18 -6.70
N LYS A 22 35.41 17.89 -5.40
CA LYS A 22 36.43 16.97 -4.88
C LYS A 22 36.01 15.54 -5.25
N LYS A 23 36.73 14.92 -6.19
CA LYS A 23 36.67 13.47 -6.40
C LYS A 23 37.10 12.76 -5.11
N ALA A 24 36.28 11.84 -4.61
CA ALA A 24 36.73 10.81 -3.69
C ALA A 24 37.08 9.56 -4.52
N ALA A 25 38.31 9.07 -4.36
CA ALA A 25 38.83 7.87 -5.02
C ALA A 25 38.53 6.62 -4.16
N PRO A 26 38.61 5.39 -4.71
CA PRO A 26 38.20 4.19 -3.97
C PRO A 26 39.23 3.80 -2.90
N ARG A 27 38.78 3.02 -1.90
CA ARG A 27 39.67 2.29 -0.99
C ARG A 27 39.71 0.82 -1.40
N THR A 28 40.84 0.39 -1.94
CA THR A 28 41.24 -1.00 -2.08
C THR A 28 42.04 -1.47 -0.87
N GLU A 29 41.81 -2.74 -0.51
CA GLU A 29 42.75 -3.75 0.01
C GLU A 29 43.77 -3.44 1.13
N MET A 30 43.77 -4.32 2.14
CA MET A 30 44.86 -5.25 2.53
C MET A 30 44.75 -5.58 4.03
N ALA A 31 45.21 -6.72 4.57
CA ALA A 31 45.41 -8.10 4.10
C ALA A 31 45.88 -8.95 5.32
N GLN A 32 45.99 -10.28 5.17
CA GLN A 32 46.79 -11.22 6.00
C GLN A 32 46.31 -11.54 7.45
N GLN A 33 46.74 -12.63 8.11
CA GLN A 33 46.84 -14.08 7.76
C GLN A 33 47.55 -14.83 8.92
N SER A 34 47.02 -15.96 9.38
CA SER A 34 47.70 -17.07 10.12
C SER A 34 46.60 -18.02 10.66
N SER A 35 46.40 -19.30 10.30
CA SER A 35 47.25 -20.49 10.08
C SER A 35 47.10 -21.51 11.23
N ALA A 36 46.84 -22.77 10.86
CA ALA A 36 47.24 -24.03 11.57
C ALA A 36 46.55 -24.37 12.93
N ASP A 37 46.32 -25.64 13.31
CA ASP A 37 46.61 -26.96 12.69
C ASP A 37 45.59 -28.06 13.10
N GLU A 38 45.63 -29.18 12.36
CA GLU A 38 45.45 -30.65 12.66
C GLU A 38 44.82 -31.12 14.01
N THR A 39 44.23 -32.32 14.18
CA THR A 39 44.53 -33.67 13.65
C THR A 39 43.32 -34.62 13.52
N ASP A 40 43.56 -35.79 12.91
CA ASP A 40 42.74 -37.03 12.83
C ASP A 40 42.08 -37.54 14.14
N ASP A 41 41.02 -38.38 14.04
CA ASP A 41 41.15 -39.86 14.10
C ASP A 41 39.84 -40.65 13.79
N CYS A 42 39.97 -41.97 13.63
CA CYS A 42 39.03 -42.86 12.93
C CYS A 42 38.24 -43.89 13.80
N MET A 43 37.32 -44.60 13.11
CA MET A 43 36.78 -45.96 13.38
C MET A 43 35.72 -46.23 14.49
N GLY A 44 34.74 -47.09 14.11
CA GLY A 44 34.22 -48.14 15.01
C GLY A 44 32.71 -48.14 15.36
N PRO A 45 31.89 -49.10 14.87
CA PRO A 45 30.47 -49.25 15.25
C PRO A 45 30.24 -50.31 16.35
N PRO A 46 29.01 -50.39 16.92
CA PRO A 46 28.47 -51.72 17.21
C PRO A 46 26.96 -51.92 16.93
N SER A 47 26.70 -53.04 16.26
CA SER A 47 25.78 -54.13 16.63
C SER A 47 24.35 -53.89 17.17
N VAL A 48 23.40 -54.52 16.50
CA VAL A 48 22.02 -54.80 16.93
C VAL A 48 21.92 -55.83 18.06
N VAL A 49 20.96 -55.63 18.99
CA VAL A 49 20.40 -56.71 19.83
C VAL A 49 18.90 -56.47 20.08
N ASN A 50 18.16 -57.55 20.34
CA ASN A 50 16.71 -57.62 20.55
C ASN A 50 16.46 -58.22 21.97
N LEU A 51 15.27 -58.28 22.59
CA LEU A 51 13.87 -58.15 22.15
C LEU A 51 12.98 -57.84 23.39
N GLN A 52 11.67 -57.63 23.17
CA GLN A 52 10.55 -57.77 24.14
C GLN A 52 10.08 -56.56 25.00
N SER A 53 9.07 -55.89 24.46
CA SER A 53 7.68 -55.90 24.99
C SER A 53 7.40 -55.59 26.48
N LYS A 54 6.83 -54.41 26.75
CA LYS A 54 5.80 -54.23 27.82
C LYS A 54 4.88 -53.02 27.60
N LYS A 55 3.62 -53.31 27.26
CA LYS A 55 2.37 -52.55 27.48
C LYS A 55 2.30 -51.07 27.02
N LYS A 56 1.64 -50.85 25.88
CA LYS A 56 0.87 -49.62 25.61
C LYS A 56 -0.09 -49.33 26.77
N LYS A 57 -0.09 -48.11 27.29
CA LYS A 57 -1.29 -47.47 27.86
C LYS A 57 -1.74 -46.42 26.86
N GLU A 58 -2.95 -46.56 26.34
CA GLU A 58 -3.58 -45.53 25.53
C GLU A 58 -3.92 -44.34 26.45
N VAL A 59 -3.20 -43.23 26.26
CA VAL A 59 -3.62 -41.94 26.83
C VAL A 59 -4.58 -41.33 25.80
N ILE A 60 -5.86 -41.31 26.15
CA ILE A 60 -6.87 -40.55 25.41
C ILE A 60 -6.54 -39.08 25.63
N VAL A 61 -5.78 -38.49 24.71
CA VAL A 61 -5.57 -37.05 24.66
C VAL A 61 -6.80 -36.44 23.97
N SER A 62 -7.73 -35.95 24.79
CA SER A 62 -8.82 -35.11 24.30
C SER A 62 -8.23 -33.91 23.54
N PRO A 63 -8.77 -33.53 22.36
CA PRO A 63 -8.30 -32.35 21.65
C PRO A 63 -8.55 -31.09 22.49
N PRO A 64 -7.69 -30.07 22.41
CA PRO A 64 -7.90 -28.81 23.12
C PRO A 64 -9.13 -28.09 22.55
N GLU A 65 -10.14 -27.87 23.40
CA GLU A 65 -11.31 -27.03 23.08
C GLU A 65 -10.93 -25.54 23.06
N ASP A 66 -10.19 -25.12 22.03
CA ASP A 66 -9.90 -23.70 21.80
C ASP A 66 -11.14 -23.00 21.20
N SER A 67 -12.14 -22.82 22.05
CA SER A 67 -13.44 -22.20 21.81
C SER A 67 -13.33 -20.68 21.60
N LYS A 68 -12.55 -20.26 20.59
CA LYS A 68 -12.55 -18.89 20.10
C LYS A 68 -13.90 -18.57 19.49
N LYS A 69 -14.76 -17.95 20.31
CA LYS A 69 -16.13 -17.50 20.00
C LYS A 69 -16.24 -16.95 18.58
N SER A 70 -16.88 -17.73 17.71
CA SER A 70 -17.47 -17.27 16.45
C SER A 70 -18.49 -16.17 16.78
N LYS A 71 -18.05 -14.91 16.73
CA LYS A 71 -18.93 -13.75 16.92
C LYS A 71 -19.88 -13.70 15.74
N SER A 72 -21.16 -14.00 15.99
CA SER A 72 -22.34 -13.76 15.14
C SER A 72 -22.00 -13.40 13.69
N ARG A 73 -21.59 -14.40 12.90
CA ARG A 73 -21.15 -14.21 11.51
C ARG A 73 -22.37 -13.99 10.62
N VAL A 74 -22.85 -12.74 10.56
CA VAL A 74 -23.57 -12.27 9.38
C VAL A 74 -22.66 -12.58 8.20
N ALA A 75 -23.12 -13.40 7.25
CA ALA A 75 -22.31 -13.74 6.09
C ALA A 75 -21.84 -12.44 5.42
N PRO A 76 -20.54 -12.25 5.09
CA PRO A 76 -20.01 -11.00 4.54
C PRO A 76 -20.89 -10.42 3.42
N ARG A 77 -21.40 -11.30 2.56
CA ARG A 77 -22.38 -11.00 1.49
C ARG A 77 -23.59 -10.19 1.97
N GLU A 78 -24.27 -10.59 3.04
CA GLU A 78 -25.49 -9.89 3.49
C GLU A 78 -25.19 -8.59 4.23
N PHE A 79 -24.09 -8.54 5.00
CA PHE A 79 -23.60 -7.31 5.60
C PHE A 79 -23.24 -6.27 4.54
N VAL A 80 -22.44 -6.68 3.54
CA VAL A 80 -21.95 -5.84 2.46
C VAL A 80 -23.10 -5.34 1.59
N LYS A 81 -24.03 -6.21 1.16
CA LYS A 81 -25.27 -5.82 0.46
C LYS A 81 -26.09 -4.80 1.26
N THR A 82 -26.24 -5.01 2.57
CA THR A 82 -27.00 -4.08 3.42
C THR A 82 -26.37 -2.69 3.42
N VAL A 83 -25.06 -2.60 3.68
CA VAL A 83 -24.34 -1.31 3.74
C VAL A 83 -24.33 -0.60 2.38
N ILE A 84 -24.10 -1.33 1.28
CA ILE A 84 -24.09 -0.74 -0.07
C ILE A 84 -25.50 -0.29 -0.48
N SER A 85 -26.54 -1.12 -0.27
CA SER A 85 -27.92 -0.73 -0.61
C SER A 85 -28.41 0.46 0.21
N GLU A 86 -27.99 0.58 1.47
CA GLU A 86 -28.27 1.74 2.32
C GLU A 86 -27.60 3.02 1.79
N ALA A 87 -26.34 2.92 1.36
CA ALA A 87 -25.57 4.02 0.78
C ALA A 87 -26.14 4.48 -0.57
N THR A 88 -26.42 3.54 -1.48
CA THR A 88 -26.94 3.80 -2.83
C THR A 88 -28.35 4.40 -2.81
N ARG A 89 -29.17 4.13 -1.78
CA ARG A 89 -30.48 4.80 -1.58
C ARG A 89 -30.37 6.27 -1.18
N ARG A 90 -29.24 6.72 -0.62
CA ARG A 90 -29.04 8.09 -0.10
C ARG A 90 -27.67 8.65 -0.51
N PRO A 91 -27.38 8.76 -1.83
CA PRO A 91 -26.08 9.16 -2.35
C PRO A 91 -25.69 10.59 -1.95
N GLN A 92 -26.67 11.46 -1.69
CA GLN A 92 -26.46 12.87 -1.32
C GLN A 92 -25.98 13.09 0.12
N SER A 93 -26.10 12.09 1.01
CA SER A 93 -25.66 12.24 2.41
C SER A 93 -24.18 11.92 2.56
N ALA A 94 -23.31 12.94 2.50
CA ALA A 94 -21.87 12.78 2.71
C ALA A 94 -21.51 11.99 3.98
N ALA A 95 -22.23 12.26 5.08
CA ALA A 95 -22.06 11.65 6.41
C ALA A 95 -22.65 10.23 6.54
N LEU A 96 -23.30 9.74 5.48
CA LEU A 96 -23.65 8.34 5.32
C LEU A 96 -22.64 7.65 4.40
N GLN A 97 -22.21 8.31 3.32
CA GLN A 97 -21.23 7.74 2.39
C GLN A 97 -19.90 7.46 3.07
N ASP A 98 -19.35 8.40 3.85
CA ASP A 98 -18.11 8.17 4.60
C ASP A 98 -18.24 7.01 5.60
N LYS A 99 -19.27 7.02 6.44
CA LYS A 99 -19.53 5.95 7.43
C LYS A 99 -19.80 4.59 6.80
N SER A 100 -20.49 4.53 5.66
CA SER A 100 -20.72 3.26 4.95
C SER A 100 -19.42 2.70 4.39
N ILE A 101 -18.57 3.54 3.80
CA ILE A 101 -17.26 3.10 3.28
C ILE A 101 -16.30 2.75 4.43
N GLU A 102 -16.28 3.53 5.51
CA GLU A 102 -15.53 3.24 6.75
C GLU A 102 -15.96 1.89 7.35
N LYS A 103 -17.27 1.63 7.41
CA LYS A 103 -17.82 0.38 7.93
C LYS A 103 -17.46 -0.83 7.05
N LEU A 104 -17.44 -0.68 5.73
CA LEU A 104 -16.91 -1.71 4.82
C LEU A 104 -15.41 -1.92 5.04
N ARG A 105 -14.62 -0.83 5.11
CA ARG A 105 -13.17 -0.86 5.28
C ARG A 105 -12.73 -1.52 6.59
N THR A 106 -13.28 -1.06 7.71
CA THR A 106 -12.93 -1.58 9.05
C THR A 106 -13.32 -3.04 9.23
N SER A 107 -14.45 -3.46 8.63
CA SER A 107 -14.86 -4.87 8.62
C SER A 107 -13.93 -5.71 7.74
N PHE A 108 -13.61 -5.23 6.52
CA PHE A 108 -12.60 -5.86 5.66
C PHE A 108 -11.24 -6.00 6.35
N GLU A 109 -10.78 -4.98 7.08
CA GLU A 109 -9.50 -4.99 7.80
C GLU A 109 -9.45 -6.04 8.92
N ALA A 110 -10.59 -6.29 9.60
CA ALA A 110 -10.70 -7.27 10.68
C ALA A 110 -10.79 -8.74 10.24
N GLU A 111 -11.09 -9.02 8.97
CA GLU A 111 -11.42 -10.37 8.47
C GLU A 111 -10.21 -11.10 7.88
N GLU A 112 -10.14 -12.42 8.01
CA GLU A 112 -8.99 -13.20 7.48
C GLU A 112 -9.09 -13.45 5.97
N ASP A 113 -10.29 -13.79 5.47
CA ASP A 113 -10.54 -14.02 4.04
C ASP A 113 -10.73 -12.69 3.28
N LYS A 114 -9.62 -12.04 3.00
CA LYS A 114 -9.58 -10.77 2.25
C LYS A 114 -10.22 -10.91 0.86
N ARG A 115 -9.99 -12.04 0.16
CA ARG A 115 -10.49 -12.24 -1.22
C ARG A 115 -12.00 -12.46 -1.26
N GLY A 116 -12.56 -13.31 -0.40
CA GLY A 116 -14.01 -13.52 -0.32
C GLY A 116 -14.75 -12.25 0.10
N TRP A 117 -14.13 -11.41 0.95
CA TRP A 117 -14.70 -10.12 1.34
C TRP A 117 -14.69 -9.10 0.20
N VAL A 118 -13.59 -8.98 -0.57
CA VAL A 118 -13.57 -8.11 -1.77
C VAL A 118 -14.53 -8.61 -2.85
N GLY A 119 -14.60 -9.92 -3.09
CA GLY A 119 -15.60 -10.52 -3.98
C GLY A 119 -17.02 -10.12 -3.58
N ALA A 120 -17.36 -10.16 -2.29
CA ALA A 120 -18.65 -9.68 -1.79
C ALA A 120 -18.90 -8.18 -2.04
N ILE A 121 -17.88 -7.31 -1.92
CA ILE A 121 -17.99 -5.88 -2.26
C ILE A 121 -18.24 -5.69 -3.76
N VAL A 122 -17.46 -6.37 -4.60
CA VAL A 122 -17.51 -6.24 -6.06
C VAL A 122 -18.83 -6.76 -6.60
N GLU A 123 -19.28 -7.95 -6.18
CA GLU A 123 -20.56 -8.53 -6.58
C GLU A 123 -21.76 -7.67 -6.18
N ALA A 124 -21.66 -6.91 -5.07
CA ALA A 124 -22.71 -6.03 -4.59
C ALA A 124 -22.68 -4.60 -5.20
N GLY A 125 -21.80 -4.32 -6.16
CA GLY A 125 -21.66 -2.99 -6.78
C GLY A 125 -20.98 -1.94 -5.89
N GLY A 126 -20.12 -2.39 -4.97
CA GLY A 126 -19.48 -1.53 -3.98
C GLY A 126 -18.42 -0.61 -4.57
N VAL A 127 -17.75 -1.02 -5.66
CA VAL A 127 -16.76 -0.17 -6.36
C VAL A 127 -17.45 1.04 -6.98
N GLU A 128 -18.57 0.80 -7.67
CA GLU A 128 -19.41 1.82 -8.29
C GLU A 128 -19.97 2.78 -7.23
N MET A 129 -20.43 2.26 -6.08
CA MET A 129 -20.88 3.07 -4.94
C MET A 129 -19.77 3.96 -4.38
N ILE A 130 -18.58 3.42 -4.14
CA ILE A 130 -17.41 4.19 -3.64
C ILE A 130 -17.04 5.32 -4.61
N LEU A 131 -17.00 5.02 -5.91
CA LEU A 131 -16.60 5.98 -6.93
C LEU A 131 -17.65 7.08 -7.12
N GLU A 132 -18.93 6.75 -7.11
CA GLU A 132 -20.02 7.73 -7.16
C GLU A 132 -20.05 8.60 -5.89
N ALA A 133 -19.77 8.03 -4.72
CA ALA A 133 -19.61 8.78 -3.47
C ALA A 133 -18.44 9.76 -3.54
N MET A 134 -17.26 9.33 -4.00
CA MET A 134 -16.09 10.20 -4.20
C MET A 134 -16.38 11.32 -5.22
N LYS A 135 -17.10 11.00 -6.31
CA LYS A 135 -17.47 11.93 -7.38
C LYS A 135 -18.49 12.99 -6.93
N ASN A 136 -19.44 12.63 -6.07
CA ASN A 136 -20.46 13.56 -5.55
C ASN A 136 -19.92 14.39 -4.37
N HIS A 137 -19.03 13.83 -3.55
CA HIS A 137 -18.52 14.46 -2.33
C HIS A 137 -17.05 14.87 -2.43
N ARG A 138 -16.65 15.45 -3.56
CA ARG A 138 -15.25 15.86 -3.88
C ARG A 138 -14.60 16.72 -2.78
N ASN A 139 -15.39 17.60 -2.17
CA ASN A 139 -14.94 18.54 -1.13
C ASN A 139 -15.04 17.98 0.30
N LYS A 140 -15.44 16.70 0.48
CA LYS A 140 -15.61 16.07 1.80
C LYS A 140 -14.43 15.14 2.07
N ALA A 141 -13.50 15.61 2.89
CA ALA A 141 -12.24 14.90 3.15
C ALA A 141 -12.43 13.48 3.70
N ALA A 142 -13.47 13.22 4.50
CA ALA A 142 -13.78 11.88 5.00
C ALA A 142 -14.12 10.91 3.85
N VAL A 143 -15.05 11.29 2.95
CA VAL A 143 -15.44 10.45 1.79
C VAL A 143 -14.24 10.20 0.86
N GLN A 144 -13.41 11.23 0.63
CA GLN A 144 -12.20 11.07 -0.20
C GLN A 144 -11.17 10.13 0.45
N PHE A 145 -10.98 10.22 1.77
CA PHE A 145 -10.06 9.36 2.51
C PHE A 145 -10.54 7.90 2.51
N GLU A 146 -11.77 7.66 2.96
CA GLU A 146 -12.35 6.32 3.07
C GLU A 146 -12.48 5.67 1.69
N GLY A 147 -12.87 6.44 0.66
CA GLY A 147 -12.92 5.97 -0.72
C GLY A 147 -11.55 5.55 -1.26
N CYS A 148 -10.53 6.42 -1.17
CA CYS A 148 -9.17 6.06 -1.59
C CYS A 148 -8.63 4.84 -0.82
N LYS A 149 -8.85 4.78 0.50
CA LYS A 149 -8.32 3.68 1.34
C LYS A 149 -9.03 2.35 1.07
N MET A 150 -10.35 2.36 0.84
CA MET A 150 -11.08 1.16 0.46
C MET A 150 -10.67 0.67 -0.94
N LEU A 151 -10.45 1.58 -1.91
CA LEU A 151 -9.90 1.22 -3.23
C LEU A 151 -8.48 0.65 -3.13
N ALA A 152 -7.62 1.18 -2.25
CA ALA A 152 -6.29 0.62 -1.99
C ALA A 152 -6.36 -0.83 -1.49
N ASN A 153 -7.28 -1.10 -0.55
CA ASN A 153 -7.54 -2.43 0.00
C ASN A 153 -8.07 -3.41 -1.07
N ILE A 154 -8.97 -2.97 -1.95
CA ILE A 154 -9.51 -3.77 -3.07
C ILE A 154 -8.41 -4.10 -4.09
N ALA A 155 -7.59 -3.10 -4.46
CA ALA A 155 -6.46 -3.29 -5.37
C ALA A 155 -5.43 -4.28 -4.82
N TRP A 156 -5.13 -4.20 -3.51
CA TRP A 156 -4.21 -5.11 -2.83
C TRP A 156 -4.72 -6.57 -2.79
N ALA A 157 -6.02 -6.77 -2.60
CA ALA A 157 -6.63 -8.11 -2.58
C ALA A 157 -6.65 -8.81 -3.96
N GLY A 158 -6.64 -8.03 -5.05
CA GLY A 158 -6.44 -8.51 -6.43
C GLY A 158 -7.46 -8.06 -7.46
N ASP A 159 -8.57 -7.41 -7.06
CA ASP A 159 -9.71 -7.03 -7.91
C ASP A 159 -9.58 -5.60 -8.49
N ASP A 160 -8.38 -5.26 -8.95
CA ASP A 160 -8.04 -3.99 -9.59
C ASP A 160 -8.73 -3.75 -10.94
N SER A 161 -9.08 -4.80 -11.67
CA SER A 161 -9.74 -4.72 -12.99
C SER A 161 -11.05 -3.95 -12.91
N LYS A 162 -11.82 -4.16 -11.84
CA LYS A 162 -13.09 -3.46 -11.56
C LYS A 162 -12.89 -2.02 -11.10
N ILE A 163 -11.78 -1.72 -10.44
CA ILE A 163 -11.39 -0.33 -10.15
C ILE A 163 -11.08 0.38 -11.46
N ALA A 164 -10.26 -0.21 -12.32
CA ALA A 164 -9.82 0.36 -13.58
C ALA A 164 -10.98 0.58 -14.57
N SER A 165 -11.84 -0.44 -14.77
CA SER A 165 -12.97 -0.36 -15.72
C SER A 165 -14.02 0.69 -15.35
N ASN A 166 -14.16 1.01 -14.06
CA ASN A 166 -15.10 2.02 -13.56
C ASN A 166 -14.47 3.42 -13.41
N GLY A 167 -13.23 3.65 -13.89
CA GLY A 167 -12.57 4.96 -13.80
C GLY A 167 -11.98 5.29 -12.43
N GLY A 168 -11.66 4.27 -11.62
CA GLY A 168 -11.16 4.45 -10.26
C GLY A 168 -9.77 5.08 -10.16
N ILE A 169 -8.90 4.88 -11.16
CA ILE A 169 -7.58 5.56 -11.23
C ILE A 169 -7.78 7.08 -11.28
N ASP A 170 -8.62 7.55 -12.21
CA ASP A 170 -8.98 8.96 -12.40
C ASP A 170 -9.68 9.56 -11.14
N ALA A 171 -10.51 8.77 -10.45
CA ALA A 171 -11.07 9.18 -9.15
C ALA A 171 -10.01 9.36 -8.05
N VAL A 172 -9.05 8.43 -7.93
CA VAL A 172 -7.92 8.53 -6.99
C VAL A 172 -7.02 9.72 -7.33
N LEU A 173 -6.63 9.89 -8.60
CA LEU A 173 -5.79 11.00 -9.06
C LEU A 173 -6.43 12.36 -8.78
N ARG A 174 -7.73 12.52 -9.01
CA ARG A 174 -8.46 13.76 -8.64
C ARG A 174 -8.50 14.00 -7.13
N SER A 175 -8.78 12.97 -6.33
CA SER A 175 -8.76 13.05 -4.87
C SER A 175 -7.40 13.58 -4.36
N MET A 176 -6.31 13.04 -4.91
CA MET A 176 -4.95 13.46 -4.61
C MET A 176 -4.61 14.86 -5.12
N LYS A 177 -5.08 15.26 -6.32
CA LYS A 177 -4.79 16.59 -6.90
C LYS A 177 -5.49 17.73 -6.15
N HIS A 178 -6.64 17.47 -5.52
CA HIS A 178 -7.45 18.48 -4.84
C HIS A 178 -7.31 18.49 -3.30
N THR A 179 -6.69 17.47 -2.70
CA THR A 179 -6.55 17.40 -1.24
C THR A 179 -5.45 18.32 -0.69
N LYS A 180 -5.68 18.83 0.52
CA LYS A 180 -4.66 19.45 1.39
C LYS A 180 -4.26 18.55 2.58
N SER A 181 -4.87 17.36 2.67
CA SER A 181 -4.69 16.39 3.75
C SER A 181 -3.71 15.31 3.34
N GLY A 182 -2.58 15.22 4.05
CA GLY A 182 -1.60 14.14 3.88
C GLY A 182 -2.20 12.74 3.99
N LYS A 183 -3.25 12.53 4.79
CA LYS A 183 -3.93 11.22 4.90
C LYS A 183 -4.61 10.78 3.59
N ILE A 184 -5.20 11.72 2.85
CA ILE A 184 -5.83 11.42 1.54
C ILE A 184 -4.74 11.19 0.49
N ALA A 185 -3.67 12.01 0.51
CA ALA A 185 -2.55 11.82 -0.40
C ALA A 185 -1.86 10.46 -0.20
N GLU A 186 -1.70 10.02 1.06
CA GLU A 186 -1.19 8.70 1.43
C GLU A 186 -2.13 7.58 0.97
N ALA A 187 -3.42 7.61 1.35
CA ALA A 187 -4.38 6.59 0.93
C ALA A 187 -4.52 6.49 -0.62
N GLY A 188 -4.41 7.61 -1.33
CA GLY A 188 -4.37 7.62 -2.79
C GLY A 188 -3.07 7.07 -3.38
N MET A 189 -1.92 7.38 -2.77
CA MET A 189 -0.63 6.82 -3.18
C MET A 189 -0.59 5.30 -2.99
N GLU A 190 -1.06 4.81 -1.84
CA GLU A 190 -1.20 3.39 -1.53
C GLU A 190 -2.03 2.67 -2.61
N ALA A 191 -3.15 3.26 -3.04
CA ALA A 191 -3.96 2.74 -4.14
C ALA A 191 -3.18 2.71 -5.47
N LEU A 192 -2.50 3.79 -5.85
CA LEU A 192 -1.70 3.85 -7.09
C LEU A 192 -0.53 2.85 -7.08
N VAL A 193 0.14 2.66 -5.94
CA VAL A 193 1.20 1.65 -5.77
C VAL A 193 0.63 0.25 -6.02
N ASN A 194 -0.49 -0.11 -5.39
CA ASN A 194 -1.11 -1.43 -5.56
C ASN A 194 -1.56 -1.66 -7.02
N LEU A 195 -2.20 -0.67 -7.65
CA LEU A 195 -2.62 -0.74 -9.06
C LEU A 195 -1.41 -0.81 -10.02
N SER A 196 -0.31 -0.11 -9.73
CA SER A 196 0.90 -0.11 -10.56
C SER A 196 1.63 -1.45 -10.64
N THR A 197 1.25 -2.45 -9.84
CA THR A 197 1.80 -3.80 -9.94
C THR A 197 1.52 -4.44 -11.31
N LYS A 198 0.39 -4.10 -11.97
CA LYS A 198 0.00 -4.65 -13.28
C LYS A 198 0.36 -3.73 -14.47
N PRO A 199 0.98 -4.23 -15.55
CA PRO A 199 1.41 -3.41 -16.69
C PRO A 199 0.31 -2.58 -17.35
N ALA A 200 -0.84 -3.18 -17.63
CA ALA A 200 -1.96 -2.48 -18.27
C ALA A 200 -2.44 -1.27 -17.44
N LEU A 201 -2.39 -1.37 -16.11
CA LEU A 201 -2.81 -0.30 -15.21
C LEU A 201 -1.72 0.78 -15.06
N ARG A 202 -0.44 0.44 -15.17
CA ARG A 202 0.64 1.44 -15.22
C ARG A 202 0.49 2.37 -16.41
N ALA A 203 0.28 1.81 -17.61
CA ALA A 203 0.01 2.61 -18.81
C ALA A 203 -1.17 3.56 -18.61
N GLN A 204 -2.29 3.05 -18.08
CA GLN A 204 -3.47 3.86 -17.77
C GLN A 204 -3.22 4.95 -16.70
N ILE A 205 -2.42 4.67 -15.67
CA ILE A 205 -2.03 5.68 -14.65
C ILE A 205 -1.15 6.77 -15.29
N ILE A 206 -0.22 6.40 -16.16
CA ILE A 206 0.67 7.35 -16.86
C ILE A 206 -0.15 8.24 -17.81
N GLU A 207 -1.01 7.65 -18.64
CA GLU A 207 -1.91 8.34 -19.58
C GLU A 207 -2.82 9.36 -18.85
N GLN A 208 -3.31 9.02 -17.66
CA GLN A 208 -4.14 9.91 -16.83
C GLN A 208 -3.33 10.95 -16.03
N GLY A 209 -2.03 11.12 -16.31
CA GLY A 209 -1.18 12.14 -15.69
C GLY A 209 -0.66 11.78 -14.29
N GLY A 210 -0.65 10.49 -13.92
CA GLY A 210 -0.24 10.02 -12.60
C GLY A 210 1.17 10.45 -12.19
N LEU A 211 2.11 10.54 -13.15
CA LEU A 211 3.48 11.03 -12.91
C LEU A 211 3.51 12.45 -12.32
N GLU A 212 2.66 13.37 -12.82
CA GLU A 212 2.57 14.76 -12.34
C GLU A 212 2.01 14.79 -10.90
N VAL A 213 0.94 14.02 -10.66
CA VAL A 213 0.24 13.96 -9.36
C VAL A 213 1.14 13.37 -8.28
N VAL A 214 1.83 12.26 -8.58
CA VAL A 214 2.78 11.62 -7.65
C VAL A 214 3.95 12.55 -7.34
N SER A 215 4.59 13.12 -8.37
CA SER A 215 5.73 14.04 -8.21
C SER A 215 5.35 15.29 -7.40
N SER A 216 4.14 15.82 -7.62
CA SER A 216 3.61 16.97 -6.87
C SER A 216 3.32 16.64 -5.41
N GLY A 217 2.76 15.45 -5.12
CA GLY A 217 2.54 14.98 -3.75
C GLY A 217 3.85 14.82 -2.96
N LEU A 218 4.86 14.21 -3.58
CA LEU A 218 6.20 14.03 -3.03
C LEU A 218 6.94 15.34 -2.78
N SER A 219 6.73 16.34 -3.66
CA SER A 219 7.32 17.68 -3.55
C SER A 219 6.56 18.61 -2.59
N SER A 220 5.47 18.14 -1.98
CA SER A 220 4.66 18.96 -1.08
C SER A 220 5.42 19.31 0.20
N LYS A 221 5.11 20.48 0.79
CA LYS A 221 5.76 20.94 2.04
C LYS A 221 5.43 20.07 3.26
N GLN A 222 4.44 19.17 3.14
CA GLN A 222 4.09 18.20 4.17
C GLN A 222 5.01 16.99 4.03
N ARG A 223 6.18 17.01 4.69
CA ARG A 223 7.10 15.86 4.75
C ARG A 223 6.43 14.68 5.48
N ASN A 224 5.76 13.81 4.73
CA ASN A 224 5.30 12.51 5.19
C ASN A 224 6.27 11.44 4.66
N ALA A 225 7.01 10.80 5.57
CA ALA A 225 7.98 9.76 5.21
C ALA A 225 7.33 8.52 4.56
N LYS A 226 6.09 8.17 4.95
CA LYS A 226 5.34 7.08 4.33
C LYS A 226 4.96 7.42 2.89
N LEU A 227 4.41 8.61 2.64
CA LEU A 227 4.12 9.10 1.28
C LEU A 227 5.39 9.11 0.39
N GLN A 228 6.55 9.44 0.96
CA GLN A 228 7.84 9.39 0.26
C GLN A 228 8.25 7.96 -0.10
N ALA A 229 8.16 7.01 0.85
CA ALA A 229 8.45 5.61 0.59
C ALA A 229 7.51 5.01 -0.47
N GLU A 230 6.20 5.30 -0.38
CA GLU A 230 5.21 4.81 -1.34
C GLU A 230 5.39 5.41 -2.74
N GLY A 231 5.69 6.70 -2.86
CA GLY A 231 5.99 7.29 -4.17
C GLY A 231 7.29 6.76 -4.78
N CYS A 232 8.30 6.44 -3.97
CA CYS A 232 9.47 5.69 -4.45
C CYS A 232 9.09 4.29 -4.93
N ASN A 233 8.23 3.56 -4.21
CA ASN A 233 7.74 2.24 -4.64
C ASN A 233 6.92 2.32 -5.95
N PHE A 234 6.13 3.38 -6.14
CA PHE A 234 5.43 3.64 -7.39
C PHE A 234 6.42 3.79 -8.55
N PHE A 235 7.45 4.64 -8.42
CA PHE A 235 8.46 4.79 -9.48
C PHE A 235 9.27 3.51 -9.70
N LEU A 236 9.62 2.76 -8.65
CA LEU A 236 10.27 1.46 -8.78
C LEU A 236 9.40 0.47 -9.57
N ASN A 237 8.07 0.50 -9.40
CA ASN A 237 7.16 -0.36 -10.15
C ASN A 237 7.12 -0.05 -11.65
N LEU A 238 7.37 1.21 -12.06
CA LEU A 238 7.48 1.61 -13.46
C LEU A 238 8.88 1.31 -14.03
N VAL A 239 9.94 1.75 -13.34
CA VAL A 239 11.34 1.66 -13.83
C VAL A 239 11.81 0.21 -13.91
N SER A 240 11.51 -0.62 -12.91
CA SER A 240 11.92 -2.03 -12.90
C SER A 240 11.20 -2.90 -13.95
N ARG A 241 10.28 -2.31 -14.72
CA ARG A 241 9.43 -3.00 -15.69
C ARG A 241 9.36 -2.30 -17.06
N GLY A 242 10.13 -1.22 -17.26
CA GLY A 242 10.37 -0.60 -18.57
C GLY A 242 9.28 0.35 -19.07
N ASP A 243 8.46 0.90 -18.18
CA ASP A 243 7.32 1.75 -18.54
C ASP A 243 7.65 3.26 -18.64
N VAL A 244 8.88 3.68 -18.29
CA VAL A 244 9.45 5.04 -18.38
C VAL A 244 10.98 4.99 -18.53
#